data_AF-A0AA43GVZ8-F1
#
_entry.id   AF-A0AA43GVZ8-F1
#
_cell.length_a   1.000
_cell.length_b   1.000
_cell.length_c   1.000
_cell.angle_alpha   90.00
_cell.angle_beta   90.00
_cell.angle_gamma   90.00
#
_symmetry.space_group_name_H-M   'P 1'
#
loop_
_entity.id
_entity.type
_entity.pdbx_description
1 polymer ?
#
loop_
_entity_poly.entity_id
_entity_poly.type
_entity_poly.pdbx_seq_one_letter_code
_entity_poly.pdbx_strand_id
1 'polypeptide(L)'
;MSLLVDRSSKILLGLPSSHPKLLEGLDIWLQLGLISDSLVRQVCQQFLVCPVQFEPERLIISEPLQPLPLAAVAPSIRIKTPKKPPQPNLAPWIFQSLGAQLRVHWLLLLGLFLVLVSSGVLAASHWERFPASGQYGVLFAYTLSFWGLGFWASKQNNLKSTARTFLIFTLLLVPMNFWVMDSFELWENYGGRLTMAMACPALTLITSALCKNPVVFANITTAKSQLVNILTLSCLHWGWQVHHFPVIAIYLGTLATTITTINLNRYQQQPPITSVNQSQQPGKLGMSLFAAVIVYGLALLLVRAIFVTRVDVTQLGLAIGICGWLATWLAQYRHPSFPLFPWQTLGSILLFLGWLITVVNQPGQAIVVSGFAVWYLGNRLKRYTLAVDLAVLFAIDLQIIWLTWRLVPFALQEKVIAIGVKLTNAENEPWALLSVALFPFLIFMVAITEKINYARYRKLAQYGQLLTFLFGGFLTAIAAINPTLRSLNLLFSTLVLVAITNRRSFASIPLIYLTHIIGLLTLCSTINWLLYKS
;
A
#
# COMPACT_ATOMS: atom_id res chain seq x y z
N MET A 1 46.18 8.68 36.38
CA MET A 1 47.10 7.52 36.52
C MET A 1 46.29 6.46 37.25
N SER A 2 45.78 5.36 36.68
CA SER A 2 46.07 4.61 35.46
C SER A 2 44.78 3.97 34.92
N LEU A 3 44.81 3.71 33.61
CA LEU A 3 43.76 3.22 32.72
C LEU A 3 43.04 1.93 33.17
N LEU A 4 41.71 1.99 33.21
CA LEU A 4 40.83 0.83 32.98
C LEU A 4 40.68 0.66 31.46
N VAL A 5 41.39 -0.30 30.89
CA VAL A 5 41.09 -0.81 29.54
C VAL A 5 40.89 -2.31 29.67
N ASP A 6 39.65 -2.69 29.96
CA ASP A 6 39.19 -4.06 29.75
C ASP A 6 38.09 -4.00 28.67
N ARG A 7 38.54 -3.83 27.42
CA ARG A 7 37.69 -3.68 26.24
C ARG A 7 37.54 -5.05 25.61
N SER A 8 36.70 -5.90 26.19
CA SER A 8 36.33 -7.20 25.59
C SER A 8 35.56 -6.97 24.28
N SER A 9 36.28 -7.06 23.16
CA SER A 9 35.71 -6.91 21.82
C SER A 9 34.98 -8.20 21.45
N LYS A 10 33.65 -8.22 21.58
CA LYS A 10 32.82 -9.34 21.11
C LYS A 10 32.65 -9.26 19.59
N ILE A 11 33.38 -10.09 18.85
CA ILE A 11 33.18 -10.29 17.41
C ILE A 11 32.15 -11.40 17.24
N LEU A 12 30.95 -11.05 16.79
CA LEU A 12 29.89 -12.00 16.44
C LEU A 12 30.01 -12.34 14.96
N LEU A 13 30.56 -13.52 14.66
CA LEU A 13 30.66 -14.05 13.31
C LEU A 13 29.59 -15.13 13.10
N GLY A 14 28.58 -14.85 12.27
CA GLY A 14 27.56 -15.84 11.91
C GLY A 14 27.97 -16.61 10.66
N LEU A 15 28.46 -17.84 10.81
CA LEU A 15 28.80 -18.73 9.69
C LEU A 15 27.82 -19.92 9.65
N PRO A 16 27.39 -20.36 8.44
CA PRO A 16 26.61 -21.57 8.29
C PRO A 16 27.45 -22.80 8.67
N SER A 17 26.85 -23.77 9.36
CA SER A 17 27.50 -24.99 9.86
C SER A 17 28.07 -25.91 8.77
N SER A 18 27.73 -25.67 7.50
CA SER A 18 28.22 -26.39 6.33
C SER A 18 29.43 -25.75 5.65
N HIS A 19 30.02 -24.70 6.23
CA HIS A 19 31.14 -24.00 5.62
C HIS A 19 32.42 -24.87 5.64
N PRO A 20 33.03 -25.18 4.48
CA PRO A 20 34.08 -26.21 4.35
C PRO A 20 35.38 -25.87 5.10
N LYS A 21 35.63 -24.59 5.39
CA LYS A 21 36.82 -24.11 6.11
C LYS A 21 36.57 -23.76 7.59
N LEU A 22 35.40 -24.08 8.12
CA LEU A 22 35.04 -23.73 9.51
C LEU A 22 35.88 -24.49 10.54
N LEU A 23 36.13 -25.78 10.28
CA LEU A 23 37.01 -26.60 11.13
C LEU A 23 38.46 -26.14 11.07
N GLU A 24 38.95 -25.79 9.87
CA GLU A 24 40.29 -25.24 9.66
C GLU A 24 40.48 -23.90 10.41
N GLY A 25 39.46 -23.03 10.39
CA GLY A 25 39.48 -21.76 11.14
C GLY A 25 39.46 -21.93 12.65
N LEU A 26 38.70 -22.91 13.17
CA LEU A 26 38.67 -23.23 14.60
C LEU A 26 40.02 -23.78 15.09
N ASP A 27 40.69 -24.58 14.26
CA ASP A 27 42.00 -25.17 14.58
C ASP A 27 43.10 -24.09 14.62
N ILE A 28 43.08 -23.12 13.69
CA ILE A 28 43.96 -21.94 13.73
C ILE A 28 43.72 -21.11 15.00
N TRP A 29 42.47 -20.94 15.41
CA TRP A 29 42.13 -20.17 16.63
C TRP A 29 42.54 -20.89 17.92
N LEU A 30 42.58 -22.22 17.91
CA LEU A 30 43.11 -23.04 18.99
C LEU A 30 44.65 -22.94 19.05
N GLN A 31 45.34 -22.99 17.89
CA GLN A 31 46.79 -22.81 17.80
C GLN A 31 47.24 -21.40 18.25
N LEU A 32 46.41 -20.39 18.03
CA LEU A 32 46.67 -19.01 18.47
C LEU A 32 46.32 -18.78 19.96
N GLY A 33 45.84 -19.80 20.68
CA GLY A 33 45.49 -19.72 22.11
C GLY A 33 44.27 -18.83 22.42
N LEU A 34 43.50 -18.45 21.39
CA LEU A 34 42.33 -17.57 21.53
C LEU A 34 41.09 -18.33 22.03
N ILE A 35 41.09 -19.66 21.90
CA ILE A 35 39.99 -20.53 22.29
C ILE A 35 40.56 -21.76 23.01
N SER A 36 39.91 -22.18 24.10
CA SER A 36 40.25 -23.40 24.82
C SER A 36 39.62 -24.64 24.17
N ASP A 37 40.28 -25.79 24.28
CA ASP A 37 39.80 -27.08 23.75
C ASP A 37 38.39 -27.44 24.24
N SER A 38 38.05 -27.07 25.48
CA SER A 38 36.71 -27.23 26.06
C SER A 38 35.63 -26.47 25.30
N LEU A 39 35.95 -25.26 24.80
CA LEU A 39 35.00 -24.39 24.11
C LEU A 39 34.80 -24.84 22.67
N VAL A 40 35.86 -25.33 22.01
CA VAL A 40 35.75 -26.00 20.70
C VAL A 40 34.85 -27.24 20.79
N ARG A 41 35.03 -28.06 21.83
CA ARG A 41 34.22 -29.27 22.05
C ARG A 41 32.74 -28.94 22.27
N GLN A 42 32.44 -27.88 23.02
CA GLN A 42 31.08 -27.41 23.25
C GLN A 42 30.42 -26.89 21.96
N VAL A 43 31.14 -26.14 21.14
CA VAL A 43 30.64 -25.63 19.85
C VAL A 43 30.37 -26.77 18.88
N CYS A 44 31.25 -27.77 18.82
CA CYS A 44 31.04 -28.94 17.97
C CYS A 44 29.80 -29.74 18.39
N GLN A 45 29.56 -29.92 19.69
CA GLN A 45 28.40 -30.65 20.20
C GLN A 45 27.08 -29.88 20.02
N GLN A 46 27.10 -28.55 20.07
CA GLN A 46 25.87 -27.76 19.94
C GLN A 46 25.49 -27.44 18.49
N PHE A 47 26.48 -27.24 17.61
CA PHE A 47 26.24 -26.67 16.27
C PHE A 47 26.70 -27.54 15.09
N LEU A 48 27.48 -28.60 15.33
CA LEU A 48 28.02 -29.50 14.29
C LEU A 48 27.53 -30.95 14.40
N VAL A 49 26.37 -31.18 15.02
CA VAL A 49 25.75 -32.51 15.10
C VAL A 49 24.72 -32.68 13.98
N CYS A 50 24.92 -33.67 13.12
CA CYS A 50 23.90 -34.16 12.19
C CYS A 50 23.18 -35.37 12.80
N PRO A 51 21.84 -35.43 12.79
CA PRO A 51 21.13 -36.67 13.09
C PRO A 51 21.42 -37.70 12.00
N VAL A 52 22.03 -38.83 12.39
CA VAL A 52 22.25 -39.97 11.49
C VAL A 52 20.89 -40.57 11.13
N GLN A 53 20.46 -40.39 9.89
CA GLN A 53 19.33 -41.14 9.33
C GLN A 53 19.88 -42.48 8.84
N PHE A 54 19.59 -43.56 9.56
CA PHE A 54 19.83 -44.91 9.09
C PHE A 54 18.83 -45.23 7.96
N GLU A 55 19.30 -45.26 6.73
CA GLU A 55 18.57 -45.80 5.59
C GLU A 55 18.58 -47.35 5.71
N PRO A 56 17.42 -48.03 5.60
CA PRO A 56 17.36 -49.47 5.84
C PRO A 56 18.12 -50.25 4.76
N GLU A 57 18.89 -51.21 5.23
CA GLU A 57 19.73 -52.15 4.50
C GLU A 57 18.95 -52.82 3.35
N ARG A 58 19.25 -52.42 2.10
CA ARG A 58 18.85 -53.19 0.93
C ARG A 58 19.74 -54.43 0.85
N LEU A 59 19.12 -55.59 1.05
CA LEU A 59 19.63 -56.90 0.63
C LEU A 59 20.14 -56.82 -0.81
N ILE A 60 21.46 -56.84 -0.98
CA ILE A 60 22.12 -57.06 -2.27
C ILE A 60 22.28 -58.57 -2.42
N ILE A 61 21.41 -59.16 -3.25
CA ILE A 61 21.62 -60.51 -3.78
C ILE A 61 22.91 -60.47 -4.62
N SER A 62 23.84 -61.36 -4.28
CA SER A 62 25.13 -61.51 -4.95
C SER A 62 25.00 -62.29 -6.26
N GLU A 63 25.65 -61.81 -7.33
CA GLU A 63 26.14 -62.63 -8.46
C GLU A 63 27.23 -61.82 -9.24
N PRO A 64 28.13 -62.45 -10.02
CA PRO A 64 29.53 -62.55 -9.67
C PRO A 64 30.50 -61.70 -10.51
N LEU A 65 31.72 -61.57 -9.97
CA LEU A 65 32.92 -60.90 -10.52
C LEU A 65 33.26 -61.25 -11.98
N GLN A 66 33.67 -60.24 -12.76
CA GLN A 66 34.73 -60.32 -13.79
C GLN A 66 35.32 -58.90 -14.07
N PRO A 67 36.56 -58.77 -14.57
CA PRO A 67 37.58 -57.90 -13.98
C PRO A 67 37.89 -56.61 -14.77
N LEU A 68 38.45 -55.62 -14.05
CA LEU A 68 38.98 -54.35 -14.58
C LEU A 68 40.11 -54.54 -15.61
N PRO A 69 40.27 -53.55 -16.51
CA PRO A 69 41.59 -53.06 -16.89
C PRO A 69 41.81 -51.60 -16.46
N LEU A 70 42.92 -51.39 -15.75
CA LEU A 70 43.58 -50.11 -15.54
C LEU A 70 44.04 -49.53 -16.90
N ALA A 71 43.60 -48.32 -17.27
CA ALA A 71 44.42 -47.36 -18.01
C ALA A 71 43.76 -45.98 -18.12
N ALA A 72 44.61 -44.96 -17.98
CA ALA A 72 44.46 -43.58 -18.47
C ALA A 72 43.59 -42.60 -17.66
N VAL A 73 44.29 -41.96 -16.72
CA VAL A 73 44.03 -40.64 -16.14
C VAL A 73 44.01 -39.56 -17.24
N ALA A 74 42.90 -38.83 -17.36
CA ALA A 74 42.85 -37.43 -17.81
C ALA A 74 41.51 -36.80 -17.38
N PRO A 75 41.48 -35.68 -16.62
CA PRO A 75 40.23 -35.05 -16.24
C PRO A 75 39.81 -34.03 -17.32
N SER A 76 38.91 -34.43 -18.22
CA SER A 76 38.13 -33.44 -18.98
C SER A 76 37.04 -32.88 -18.05
N ILE A 77 37.21 -31.65 -17.57
CA ILE A 77 36.15 -30.93 -16.84
C ILE A 77 35.03 -30.61 -17.83
N ARG A 78 34.11 -31.57 -18.01
CA ARG A 78 32.82 -31.35 -18.63
C ARG A 78 31.89 -30.85 -17.54
N ILE A 79 31.63 -29.55 -17.50
CA ILE A 79 30.63 -28.94 -16.62
C ILE A 79 29.28 -29.56 -16.98
N LYS A 80 28.88 -30.61 -16.25
CA LYS A 80 27.50 -31.09 -16.23
C LYS A 80 26.71 -30.07 -15.43
N THR A 81 25.89 -29.28 -16.12
CA THR A 81 24.79 -28.54 -15.48
C THR A 81 24.00 -29.50 -14.59
N PRO A 82 23.80 -29.19 -13.29
CA PRO A 82 23.09 -30.09 -12.39
C PRO A 82 21.64 -30.24 -12.85
N LYS A 83 21.27 -31.47 -13.21
CA LYS A 83 19.90 -31.86 -13.50
C LYS A 83 19.10 -31.69 -12.20
N LYS A 84 18.11 -30.81 -12.24
CA LYS A 84 17.15 -30.53 -11.16
C LYS A 84 16.68 -31.87 -10.55
N PRO A 85 16.72 -32.07 -9.22
CA PRO A 85 16.19 -33.29 -8.62
C PRO A 85 14.70 -33.42 -8.98
N PRO A 86 14.21 -34.65 -9.25
CA PRO A 86 12.80 -34.85 -9.54
C PRO A 86 11.99 -34.31 -8.36
N GLN A 87 11.03 -33.42 -8.67
CA GLN A 87 10.08 -32.94 -7.68
C GLN A 87 9.45 -34.17 -7.01
N PRO A 88 9.47 -34.28 -5.68
CA PRO A 88 8.70 -35.32 -5.02
C PRO A 88 7.25 -35.09 -5.43
N ASN A 89 6.61 -36.13 -5.96
CA ASN A 89 5.18 -36.10 -6.24
C ASN A 89 4.47 -35.79 -4.92
N LEU A 90 4.06 -34.53 -4.75
CA LEU A 90 3.44 -34.01 -3.53
C LEU A 90 2.10 -34.68 -3.26
N ALA A 91 1.40 -35.12 -4.32
CA ALA A 91 0.08 -35.73 -4.19
C ALA A 91 0.09 -36.99 -3.30
N PRO A 92 0.83 -38.08 -3.60
CA PRO A 92 0.80 -39.28 -2.77
C PRO A 92 1.30 -39.04 -1.33
N TRP A 93 2.26 -38.14 -1.12
CA TRP A 93 2.77 -37.81 0.23
C TRP A 93 1.79 -36.94 1.05
N ILE A 94 1.08 -36.01 0.41
CA ILE A 94 -0.02 -35.25 1.04
C ILE A 94 -1.18 -36.20 1.36
N PHE A 95 -1.55 -37.10 0.44
CA PHE A 95 -2.63 -38.07 0.67
C PHE A 95 -2.29 -39.12 1.75
N GLN A 96 -1.03 -39.56 1.84
CA GLN A 96 -0.56 -40.49 2.87
C GLN A 96 -0.38 -39.82 4.24
N SER A 97 0.10 -38.57 4.31
CA SER A 97 0.20 -37.83 5.57
C SER A 97 -1.16 -37.34 6.09
N LEU A 98 -2.09 -37.03 5.18
CA LEU A 98 -3.51 -36.83 5.50
C LEU A 98 -4.11 -38.12 6.06
N GLY A 99 -4.01 -39.24 5.33
CA GLY A 99 -4.64 -40.52 5.71
C GLY A 99 -4.26 -41.07 7.09
N ALA A 100 -3.01 -40.86 7.54
CA ALA A 100 -2.52 -41.34 8.83
C ALA A 100 -2.97 -40.49 10.04
N GLN A 101 -3.37 -39.23 9.83
CA GLN A 101 -3.86 -38.32 10.89
C GLN A 101 -5.38 -38.06 10.83
N LEU A 102 -6.09 -38.57 9.82
CA LEU A 102 -7.44 -38.11 9.45
C LEU A 102 -8.62 -38.72 10.22
N ARG A 103 -8.46 -39.77 11.02
CA ARG A 103 -9.61 -40.69 11.23
C ARG A 103 -10.65 -40.27 12.27
N VAL A 104 -10.32 -39.39 13.23
CA VAL A 104 -11.24 -39.06 14.35
C VAL A 104 -11.63 -37.58 14.36
N HIS A 105 -10.67 -36.67 14.23
CA HIS A 105 -10.92 -35.23 14.34
C HIS A 105 -11.57 -34.61 13.08
N TRP A 106 -11.27 -35.12 11.89
CA TRP A 106 -11.94 -34.68 10.65
C TRP A 106 -13.35 -35.25 10.50
N LEU A 107 -13.67 -36.40 11.12
CA LEU A 107 -15.02 -36.96 11.10
C LEU A 107 -16.00 -36.11 11.92
N LEU A 108 -15.50 -35.55 13.03
CA LEU A 108 -16.25 -34.61 13.87
C LEU A 108 -16.40 -33.24 13.19
N LEU A 109 -15.36 -32.75 12.52
CA LEU A 109 -15.42 -31.51 11.72
C LEU A 109 -16.33 -31.68 10.48
N LEU A 110 -16.26 -32.82 9.79
CA LEU A 110 -17.11 -33.14 8.65
C LEU A 110 -18.56 -33.30 9.09
N GLY A 111 -18.83 -33.96 10.22
CA GLY A 111 -20.16 -34.07 10.81
C GLY A 111 -20.72 -32.70 11.17
N LEU A 112 -19.93 -31.84 11.82
CA LEU A 112 -20.32 -30.47 12.16
C LEU A 112 -20.55 -29.60 10.92
N PHE A 113 -19.69 -29.71 9.90
CA PHE A 113 -19.85 -29.02 8.62
C PHE A 113 -21.12 -29.48 7.90
N LEU A 114 -21.36 -30.80 7.86
CA LEU A 114 -22.56 -31.37 7.27
C LEU A 114 -23.82 -30.91 8.01
N VAL A 115 -23.79 -30.84 9.34
CA VAL A 115 -24.89 -30.30 10.15
C VAL A 115 -25.09 -28.80 9.90
N LEU A 116 -24.03 -28.01 9.82
CA LEU A 116 -24.09 -26.57 9.52
C LEU A 116 -24.65 -26.29 8.12
N VAL A 117 -24.24 -27.07 7.11
CA VAL A 117 -24.71 -26.95 5.73
C VAL A 117 -26.15 -27.46 5.61
N SER A 118 -26.47 -28.60 6.22
CA SER A 118 -27.83 -29.16 6.23
C SER A 118 -28.81 -28.22 6.94
N SER A 119 -28.39 -27.60 8.05
CA SER A 119 -29.17 -26.57 8.74
C SER A 119 -29.36 -25.33 7.86
N GLY A 120 -28.32 -24.92 7.11
CA GLY A 120 -28.41 -23.80 6.18
C GLY A 120 -29.36 -24.05 5.01
N VAL A 121 -29.32 -25.25 4.44
CA VAL A 121 -30.25 -25.67 3.38
C VAL A 121 -31.68 -25.71 3.91
N LEU A 122 -31.89 -26.20 5.13
CA LEU A 122 -33.20 -26.22 5.77
C LEU A 122 -33.72 -24.80 6.03
N ALA A 123 -32.88 -23.91 6.55
CA ALA A 123 -33.21 -22.50 6.76
C ALA A 123 -33.56 -21.80 5.43
N ALA A 124 -32.82 -22.09 4.35
CA ALA A 124 -33.11 -21.56 3.02
C ALA A 124 -34.45 -22.07 2.45
N SER A 125 -34.79 -23.35 2.67
CA SER A 125 -36.06 -23.94 2.21
C SER A 125 -37.30 -23.36 2.88
N HIS A 126 -37.14 -22.72 4.05
CA HIS A 126 -38.20 -22.05 4.78
C HIS A 126 -38.00 -20.53 4.90
N TRP A 127 -37.12 -19.95 4.09
CA TRP A 127 -36.66 -18.57 4.24
C TRP A 127 -37.81 -17.56 4.22
N GLU A 128 -38.77 -17.72 3.30
CA GLU A 128 -39.95 -16.85 3.16
C GLU A 128 -40.96 -16.99 4.30
N ARG A 129 -40.93 -18.10 5.07
CA ARG A 129 -41.87 -18.34 6.17
C ARG A 129 -41.41 -17.73 7.50
N PHE A 130 -40.15 -17.34 7.62
CA PHE A 130 -39.63 -16.76 8.85
C PHE A 130 -39.88 -15.24 8.89
N PRO A 131 -40.28 -14.69 10.06
CA PRO A 131 -40.27 -13.25 10.26
C PRO A 131 -38.84 -12.71 10.14
N ALA A 132 -38.70 -11.41 9.86
CA ALA A 132 -37.40 -10.74 9.70
C ALA A 132 -36.40 -11.03 10.85
N SER A 133 -36.89 -11.12 12.09
CA SER A 133 -36.08 -11.48 13.26
C SER A 133 -35.54 -12.92 13.21
N GLY A 134 -36.31 -13.86 12.65
CA GLY A 134 -35.89 -15.25 12.44
C GLY A 134 -34.83 -15.38 11.34
N GLN A 135 -35.01 -14.65 10.23
CA GLN A 135 -34.02 -14.59 9.15
C GLN A 135 -32.67 -14.03 9.63
N TYR A 136 -32.70 -12.95 10.41
CA TYR A 136 -31.50 -12.43 11.08
C TYR A 136 -30.90 -13.43 12.08
N GLY A 137 -31.75 -14.11 12.86
CA GLY A 137 -31.35 -15.09 13.87
C GLY A 137 -30.48 -16.21 13.32
N VAL A 138 -30.71 -16.64 12.08
CA VAL A 138 -29.87 -17.63 11.38
C VAL A 138 -28.43 -17.11 11.22
N LEU A 139 -28.26 -15.90 10.69
CA LEU A 139 -26.93 -15.28 10.52
C LEU A 139 -26.21 -15.09 11.87
N PHE A 140 -26.95 -14.65 12.88
CA PHE A 140 -26.41 -14.48 14.23
C PHE A 140 -25.96 -15.82 14.83
N ALA A 141 -26.75 -16.90 14.65
CA ALA A 141 -26.40 -18.24 15.09
C ALA A 141 -25.13 -18.79 14.41
N TYR A 142 -24.96 -18.53 13.11
CA TYR A 142 -23.71 -18.86 12.41
C TYR A 142 -22.51 -18.10 12.99
N THR A 143 -22.69 -16.81 13.29
CA THR A 143 -21.64 -15.98 13.87
C THR A 143 -21.21 -16.50 15.24
N LEU A 144 -22.17 -16.87 16.10
CA LEU A 144 -21.91 -17.50 17.40
C LEU A 144 -21.24 -18.87 17.27
N SER A 145 -21.66 -19.67 16.29
CA SER A 145 -21.08 -21.00 16.04
C SER A 145 -19.62 -20.89 15.64
N PHE A 146 -19.28 -20.03 14.66
CA PHE A 146 -17.89 -19.80 14.27
C PHE A 146 -17.04 -19.23 15.40
N TRP A 147 -17.60 -18.34 16.21
CA TRP A 147 -16.92 -17.80 17.37
C TRP A 147 -16.61 -18.87 18.41
N GLY A 148 -17.61 -19.65 18.81
CA GLY A 148 -17.48 -20.70 19.83
C GLY A 148 -16.52 -21.80 19.41
N LEU A 149 -16.63 -22.27 18.17
CA LEU A 149 -15.73 -23.28 17.61
C LEU A 149 -14.30 -22.74 17.45
N GLY A 150 -14.16 -21.50 16.98
CA GLY A 150 -12.86 -20.84 16.87
C GLY A 150 -12.18 -20.67 18.22
N PHE A 151 -12.93 -20.26 19.25
CA PHE A 151 -12.41 -20.12 20.61
C PHE A 151 -12.04 -21.47 21.23
N TRP A 152 -12.88 -22.49 21.07
CA TRP A 152 -12.58 -23.85 21.52
C TRP A 152 -11.34 -24.42 20.83
N ALA A 153 -11.25 -24.31 19.50
CA ALA A 153 -10.09 -24.75 18.73
C ALA A 153 -8.82 -23.96 19.10
N SER A 154 -8.95 -22.70 19.50
CA SER A 154 -7.81 -21.87 19.90
C SER A 154 -7.11 -22.36 21.18
N LYS A 155 -7.84 -23.09 22.04
CA LYS A 155 -7.29 -23.73 23.23
C LYS A 155 -6.49 -25.00 22.92
N GLN A 156 -6.62 -25.57 21.72
CA GLN A 156 -5.90 -26.78 21.32
C GLN A 156 -4.61 -26.44 20.58
N ASN A 157 -3.48 -26.99 21.04
CA ASN A 157 -2.16 -26.67 20.47
C ASN A 157 -2.00 -27.07 18.99
N ASN A 158 -2.70 -28.13 18.55
CA ASN A 158 -2.58 -28.68 17.20
C ASN A 158 -3.55 -28.04 16.18
N LEU A 159 -4.51 -27.22 16.62
CA LEU A 159 -5.57 -26.66 15.76
C LEU A 159 -5.50 -25.13 15.61
N LYS A 160 -4.37 -24.50 15.96
CA LYS A 160 -4.22 -23.04 15.93
C LYS A 160 -4.51 -22.42 14.56
N SER A 161 -4.18 -23.11 13.47
CA SER A 161 -4.46 -22.63 12.09
C SER A 161 -5.97 -22.61 11.79
N THR A 162 -6.67 -23.69 12.14
CA THR A 162 -8.13 -23.81 11.98
C THR A 162 -8.86 -22.82 12.88
N ALA A 163 -8.42 -22.68 14.14
CA ALA A 163 -8.94 -21.69 15.08
C ALA A 163 -8.83 -20.27 14.53
N ARG A 164 -7.66 -19.90 13.98
CA ARG A 164 -7.43 -18.60 13.38
C ARG A 164 -8.37 -18.34 12.19
N THR A 165 -8.60 -19.36 11.36
CA THR A 165 -9.51 -19.27 10.22
C THR A 165 -10.94 -18.98 10.67
N PHE A 166 -11.48 -19.76 11.62
CA PHE A 166 -12.82 -19.53 12.15
C PHE A 166 -12.98 -18.17 12.85
N LEU A 167 -11.95 -17.73 13.60
CA LEU A 167 -11.97 -16.41 14.24
C LEU A 167 -11.90 -15.27 13.22
N ILE A 168 -11.15 -15.41 12.12
CA ILE A 168 -11.16 -14.43 11.01
C ILE A 168 -12.54 -14.39 10.36
N PHE A 169 -13.14 -15.54 10.06
CA PHE A 169 -14.50 -15.59 9.51
C PHE A 169 -15.50 -14.91 10.44
N THR A 170 -15.46 -15.22 11.73
CA THR A 170 -16.29 -14.55 12.75
C THR A 170 -16.14 -13.03 12.66
N LEU A 171 -14.91 -12.53 12.56
CA LEU A 171 -14.63 -11.09 12.47
C LEU A 171 -15.17 -10.45 11.19
N LEU A 172 -15.13 -11.15 10.05
CA LEU A 172 -15.70 -10.70 8.78
C LEU A 172 -17.24 -10.73 8.78
N LEU A 173 -17.84 -11.63 9.56
CA LEU A 173 -19.29 -11.68 9.74
C LEU A 173 -19.81 -10.53 10.61
N VAL A 174 -19.00 -9.93 11.49
CA VAL A 174 -19.47 -8.85 12.38
C VAL A 174 -20.02 -7.65 11.59
N PRO A 175 -19.30 -7.01 10.64
CA PRO A 175 -19.87 -5.93 9.83
C PRO A 175 -21.11 -6.35 9.03
N MET A 176 -21.12 -7.60 8.53
CA MET A 176 -22.26 -8.16 7.80
C MET A 176 -23.52 -8.25 8.67
N ASN A 177 -23.38 -8.63 9.96
CA ASN A 177 -24.51 -8.67 10.88
C ASN A 177 -25.15 -7.29 11.04
N PHE A 178 -24.36 -6.23 11.22
CA PHE A 178 -24.89 -4.86 11.36
C PHE A 178 -25.57 -4.37 10.07
N TRP A 179 -25.03 -4.72 8.90
CA TRP A 179 -25.70 -4.44 7.63
C TRP A 179 -27.06 -5.14 7.53
N VAL A 180 -27.13 -6.43 7.84
CA VAL A 180 -28.36 -7.21 7.73
C VAL A 180 -29.39 -6.76 8.76
N MET A 181 -28.98 -6.36 9.97
CA MET A 181 -29.89 -5.78 10.97
C MET A 181 -30.63 -4.55 10.44
N ASP A 182 -29.93 -3.66 9.74
CA ASP A 182 -30.52 -2.45 9.15
C ASP A 182 -31.37 -2.78 7.92
N SER A 183 -30.94 -3.73 7.08
CA SER A 183 -31.64 -4.10 5.84
C SER A 183 -32.96 -4.84 6.07
N PHE A 184 -33.06 -5.61 7.16
CA PHE A 184 -34.30 -6.27 7.57
C PHE A 184 -35.21 -5.40 8.44
N GLU A 185 -34.85 -4.13 8.64
CA GLU A 185 -35.67 -3.14 9.36
C GLU A 185 -36.13 -3.66 10.72
N LEU A 186 -35.23 -4.37 11.42
CA LEU A 186 -35.52 -5.02 12.70
C LEU A 186 -36.00 -4.03 13.78
N TRP A 187 -35.85 -2.73 13.55
CA TRP A 187 -36.32 -1.69 14.45
C TRP A 187 -37.85 -1.51 14.44
N GLU A 188 -38.54 -1.88 13.36
CA GLU A 188 -40.01 -1.73 13.26
C GLU A 188 -40.75 -2.74 14.13
N ASN A 189 -40.32 -4.00 14.08
CA ASN A 189 -40.98 -5.08 14.80
C ASN A 189 -40.51 -5.17 16.26
N TYR A 190 -41.44 -5.40 17.19
CA TYR A 190 -41.10 -5.61 18.61
C TYR A 190 -40.14 -6.80 18.82
N GLY A 191 -40.35 -7.90 18.08
CA GLY A 191 -39.43 -9.04 18.11
C GLY A 191 -38.04 -8.69 17.54
N GLY A 192 -37.99 -7.85 16.52
CA GLY A 192 -36.74 -7.37 15.92
C GLY A 192 -35.93 -6.50 16.89
N ARG A 193 -36.58 -5.57 17.60
CA ARG A 193 -35.93 -4.73 18.64
C ARG A 193 -35.30 -5.57 19.74
N LEU A 194 -35.98 -6.63 20.19
CA LEU A 194 -35.43 -7.53 21.20
C LEU A 194 -34.23 -8.32 20.65
N THR A 195 -34.29 -8.82 19.41
CA THR A 195 -33.14 -9.49 18.80
C THR A 195 -31.95 -8.54 18.62
N MET A 196 -32.18 -7.28 18.24
CA MET A 196 -31.13 -6.27 18.11
C MET A 196 -30.51 -5.92 19.47
N ALA A 197 -31.34 -5.74 20.50
CA ALA A 197 -30.90 -5.47 21.87
C ALA A 197 -30.02 -6.59 22.44
N MET A 198 -30.25 -7.84 22.03
CA MET A 198 -29.39 -8.98 22.40
C MET A 198 -28.13 -9.09 21.51
N ALA A 199 -28.28 -8.90 20.21
CA ALA A 199 -27.21 -9.15 19.26
C ALA A 199 -26.11 -8.07 19.25
N CYS A 200 -26.46 -6.79 19.37
CA CYS A 200 -25.49 -5.69 19.45
C CYS A 200 -24.46 -5.85 20.59
N PRO A 201 -24.87 -6.06 21.87
CA PRO A 201 -23.91 -6.30 22.94
C PRO A 201 -23.14 -7.62 22.74
N ALA A 202 -23.78 -8.67 22.21
CA ALA A 202 -23.08 -9.92 21.90
C ALA A 202 -21.97 -9.72 20.85
N LEU A 203 -22.23 -9.01 19.75
CA LEU A 203 -21.25 -8.73 18.69
C LEU A 203 -20.11 -7.85 19.18
N THR A 204 -20.38 -6.86 20.04
CA THR A 204 -19.33 -6.05 20.66
C THR A 204 -18.47 -6.85 21.62
N LEU A 205 -19.05 -7.74 22.43
CA LEU A 205 -18.34 -8.67 23.31
C LEU A 205 -17.48 -9.65 22.52
N ILE A 206 -18.02 -10.24 21.45
CA ILE A 206 -17.29 -11.15 20.54
C ILE A 206 -16.08 -10.43 19.95
N THR A 207 -16.29 -9.23 19.38
CA THR A 207 -15.21 -8.44 18.79
C THR A 207 -14.13 -8.08 19.83
N SER A 208 -14.55 -7.72 21.04
CA SER A 208 -13.64 -7.44 22.16
C SER A 208 -12.82 -8.66 22.58
N ALA A 209 -13.46 -9.82 22.69
CA ALA A 209 -12.80 -11.08 22.99
C ALA A 209 -11.81 -11.48 21.89
N LEU A 210 -12.15 -11.27 20.61
CA LEU A 210 -11.27 -11.52 19.47
C LEU A 210 -10.04 -10.61 19.49
N CYS A 211 -10.22 -9.30 19.72
CA CYS A 211 -9.12 -8.35 19.77
C CYS A 211 -8.14 -8.62 20.92
N LYS A 212 -8.58 -9.24 22.02
CA LYS A 212 -7.73 -9.66 23.14
C LYS A 212 -7.05 -11.02 22.91
N ASN A 213 -7.48 -11.80 21.93
CA ASN A 213 -6.98 -13.16 21.74
C ASN A 213 -5.62 -13.16 21.00
N PRO A 214 -4.55 -13.72 21.62
CA PRO A 214 -3.21 -13.72 21.03
C PRO A 214 -3.11 -14.53 19.72
N VAL A 215 -4.06 -15.45 19.45
CA VAL A 215 -4.09 -16.23 18.20
C VAL A 215 -4.43 -15.37 16.99
N VAL A 216 -5.18 -14.27 17.19
CA VAL A 216 -5.61 -13.35 16.12
C VAL A 216 -4.76 -12.09 16.12
N PHE A 217 -4.59 -11.46 17.29
CA PHE A 217 -3.83 -10.23 17.45
C PHE A 217 -2.70 -10.44 18.47
N ALA A 218 -1.46 -10.40 17.98
CA ALA A 218 -0.28 -10.67 18.80
C ALA A 218 0.06 -9.58 19.84
N ASN A 219 -0.59 -8.39 19.78
CA ASN A 219 -0.19 -7.25 20.59
C ASN A 219 -1.39 -6.57 21.28
N ILE A 220 -1.36 -6.53 22.62
CA ILE A 220 -2.48 -6.15 23.49
C ILE A 220 -2.65 -4.61 23.54
N THR A 221 -1.56 -3.84 23.46
CA THR A 221 -1.63 -2.36 23.51
C THR A 221 -2.28 -1.77 22.26
N THR A 222 -2.08 -2.41 21.11
CA THR A 222 -2.73 -2.03 19.84
C THR A 222 -4.19 -2.46 19.78
N ALA A 223 -4.61 -3.44 20.59
CA ALA A 223 -5.94 -4.06 20.49
C ALA A 223 -7.08 -3.07 20.75
N LYS A 224 -6.89 -2.07 21.64
CA LYS A 224 -7.94 -1.08 21.94
C LYS A 224 -8.27 -0.18 20.74
N SER A 225 -7.24 0.34 20.05
CA SER A 225 -7.45 1.18 18.86
C SER A 225 -8.03 0.37 17.69
N GLN A 226 -7.59 -0.87 17.54
CA GLN A 226 -8.10 -1.79 16.51
C GLN A 226 -9.57 -2.15 16.74
N LEU A 227 -9.94 -2.44 17.99
CA LEU A 227 -11.32 -2.72 18.40
C LEU A 227 -12.22 -1.52 18.09
N VAL A 228 -11.81 -0.32 18.49
CA VAL A 228 -12.58 0.90 18.23
C VAL A 228 -12.80 1.08 16.74
N ASN A 229 -11.77 0.87 15.90
CA ASN A 229 -11.93 1.03 14.46
C ASN A 229 -12.89 0.01 13.85
N ILE A 230 -12.75 -1.29 14.20
CA ILE A 230 -13.61 -2.35 13.67
C ILE A 230 -15.06 -2.17 14.10
N LEU A 231 -15.30 -1.83 15.38
CA LEU A 231 -16.65 -1.57 15.88
C LEU A 231 -17.24 -0.31 15.24
N THR A 232 -16.47 0.77 15.13
CA THR A 232 -16.92 2.00 14.45
C THR A 232 -17.36 1.66 13.03
N LEU A 233 -16.52 0.96 12.25
CA LEU A 233 -16.86 0.57 10.89
C LEU A 233 -18.12 -0.31 10.81
N SER A 234 -18.28 -1.22 11.77
CA SER A 234 -19.44 -2.12 11.84
C SER A 234 -20.72 -1.36 12.17
N CYS A 235 -20.69 -0.48 13.18
CA CYS A 235 -21.83 0.34 13.58
C CYS A 235 -22.26 1.33 12.49
N LEU A 236 -21.34 1.76 11.63
CA LEU A 236 -21.61 2.67 10.52
C LEU A 236 -22.55 2.07 9.45
N HIS A 237 -22.79 0.77 9.47
CA HIS A 237 -23.82 0.14 8.65
C HIS A 237 -25.25 0.37 9.16
N TRP A 238 -25.45 0.96 10.33
CA TRP A 238 -26.79 1.22 10.84
C TRP A 238 -27.27 2.62 10.47
N GLY A 239 -28.56 2.82 10.16
CA GLY A 239 -29.17 4.14 9.97
C GLY A 239 -29.22 4.60 8.51
N TRP A 240 -29.09 3.68 7.55
CA TRP A 240 -28.99 4.01 6.12
C TRP A 240 -30.34 4.36 5.47
N GLN A 241 -31.44 4.24 6.20
CA GLN A 241 -32.76 4.71 5.76
C GLN A 241 -32.84 6.23 5.62
N VAL A 242 -31.95 7.00 6.27
CA VAL A 242 -31.90 8.46 6.15
C VAL A 242 -31.15 8.86 4.87
N HIS A 243 -31.79 9.63 3.99
CA HIS A 243 -31.31 9.92 2.62
C HIS A 243 -29.84 10.38 2.51
N HIS A 244 -29.35 11.22 3.43
CA HIS A 244 -27.97 11.74 3.40
C HIS A 244 -26.97 10.95 4.27
N PHE A 245 -27.45 10.01 5.09
CA PHE A 245 -26.60 9.29 6.03
C PHE A 245 -25.57 8.34 5.38
N PRO A 246 -25.88 7.60 4.29
CA PRO A 246 -24.92 6.71 3.65
C PRO A 246 -23.59 7.38 3.25
N VAL A 247 -23.69 8.60 2.70
CA VAL A 247 -22.50 9.40 2.30
C VAL A 247 -21.67 9.75 3.53
N ILE A 248 -22.32 10.26 4.59
CA ILE A 248 -21.67 10.62 5.85
C ILE A 248 -20.98 9.40 6.47
N ALA A 249 -21.65 8.25 6.48
CA ALA A 249 -21.10 7.01 7.02
C ALA A 249 -19.80 6.62 6.29
N ILE A 250 -19.77 6.64 4.96
CA ILE A 250 -18.57 6.27 4.19
C ILE A 250 -17.41 7.22 4.49
N TYR A 251 -17.65 8.53 4.52
CA TYR A 251 -16.61 9.50 4.84
C TYR A 251 -16.11 9.36 6.27
N LEU A 252 -17.02 9.16 7.24
CA LEU A 252 -16.64 8.99 8.63
C LEU A 252 -15.85 7.69 8.85
N GLY A 253 -16.22 6.60 8.16
CA GLY A 253 -15.53 5.32 8.22
C GLY A 253 -14.13 5.36 7.60
N THR A 254 -14.00 6.02 6.44
CA THR A 254 -12.70 6.20 5.76
C THR A 254 -11.76 7.11 6.56
N LEU A 255 -12.25 8.21 7.12
CA LEU A 255 -11.47 9.11 7.98
C LEU A 255 -11.05 8.43 9.29
N ALA A 256 -11.99 7.78 10.00
CA ALA A 256 -11.69 7.08 11.24
C ALA A 256 -10.64 5.98 11.04
N THR A 257 -10.76 5.22 9.95
CA THR A 257 -9.76 4.20 9.58
C THR A 257 -8.39 4.80 9.31
N THR A 258 -8.34 5.91 8.58
CA THR A 258 -7.08 6.58 8.22
C THR A 258 -6.38 7.09 9.48
N ILE A 259 -7.11 7.78 10.36
CA ILE A 259 -6.58 8.32 11.62
C ILE A 259 -6.07 7.20 12.53
N THR A 260 -6.88 6.16 12.74
CA THR A 260 -6.50 5.02 13.59
C THR A 260 -5.28 4.29 13.04
N THR A 261 -5.21 4.06 11.73
CA THR A 261 -4.07 3.39 11.09
C THR A 261 -2.78 4.20 11.20
N ILE A 262 -2.84 5.52 10.98
CA ILE A 262 -1.66 6.40 11.10
C ILE A 262 -1.18 6.45 12.56
N ASN A 263 -2.09 6.62 13.52
CA ASN A 263 -1.74 6.66 14.94
C ASN A 263 -1.13 5.35 15.42
N LEU A 264 -1.67 4.21 14.96
CA LEU A 264 -1.15 2.89 15.30
C LEU A 264 0.28 2.69 14.79
N ASN A 265 0.54 3.09 13.54
CA ASN A 265 1.86 2.96 12.94
C ASN A 265 2.89 3.90 13.59
N ARG A 266 2.48 5.12 13.99
CA ARG A 266 3.34 6.05 14.74
C ARG A 266 3.75 5.48 16.11
N TYR A 267 2.82 4.82 16.80
CA TYR A 267 3.10 4.21 18.10
C TYR A 267 4.07 3.01 17.99
N GLN A 268 3.93 2.20 16.93
CA GLN A 268 4.83 1.05 16.70
C GLN A 268 6.25 1.43 16.27
N GLN A 269 6.46 2.63 15.73
CA GLN A 269 7.78 3.11 15.31
C GLN A 269 8.60 3.71 16.46
N GLN A 270 8.02 3.89 17.65
CA GLN A 270 8.78 4.30 18.83
C GLN A 270 9.55 3.08 19.38
N PRO A 271 10.88 3.11 19.43
CA PRO A 271 11.65 2.02 20.02
C PRO A 271 11.33 1.97 21.52
N PRO A 272 10.92 0.81 22.08
CA PRO A 272 10.81 0.67 23.52
C PRO A 272 12.19 0.87 24.14
N ILE A 273 12.27 1.71 25.18
CA ILE A 273 13.50 2.11 25.88
C ILE A 273 14.21 0.92 26.57
N THR A 274 13.61 -0.28 26.58
CA THR A 274 14.11 -1.47 27.30
C THR A 274 13.80 -2.78 26.56
N SER A 275 14.46 -3.05 25.43
CA SER A 275 14.53 -4.44 24.93
C SER A 275 15.83 -4.73 24.18
N VAL A 276 16.85 -5.13 24.94
CA VAL A 276 17.93 -6.00 24.45
C VAL A 276 17.29 -7.35 24.17
N ASN A 277 17.45 -7.91 22.96
CA ASN A 277 16.86 -9.15 22.44
C ASN A 277 15.57 -9.00 21.60
N GLN A 278 15.70 -8.48 20.37
CA GLN A 278 14.70 -8.66 19.30
C GLN A 278 15.33 -9.42 18.11
N SER A 279 15.41 -10.74 18.21
CA SER A 279 15.76 -11.62 17.07
C SER A 279 14.63 -12.57 16.66
N GLN A 280 13.43 -12.47 17.25
CA GLN A 280 12.26 -13.21 16.79
C GLN A 280 11.06 -12.27 16.74
N GLN A 281 10.66 -11.85 15.53
CA GLN A 281 9.50 -10.98 15.29
C GLN A 281 8.28 -11.82 14.82
N PRO A 282 7.44 -12.35 15.74
CA PRO A 282 6.14 -12.93 15.37
C PRO A 282 5.04 -11.86 15.12
N GLY A 283 5.32 -10.58 15.32
CA GLY A 283 4.34 -9.48 15.21
C GLY A 283 3.97 -9.04 13.78
N LYS A 284 4.61 -9.59 12.75
CA LYS A 284 4.47 -9.15 11.35
C LYS A 284 3.16 -9.62 10.67
N LEU A 285 2.58 -10.75 11.08
CA LEU A 285 1.39 -11.32 10.42
C LEU A 285 0.05 -10.80 10.96
N GLY A 286 -0.05 -10.47 12.26
CA GLY A 286 -1.31 -9.98 12.87
C GLY A 286 -1.76 -8.63 12.31
N MET A 287 -0.80 -7.79 11.92
CA MET A 287 -1.04 -6.49 11.32
C MET A 287 -1.54 -6.56 9.86
N SER A 288 -1.25 -7.66 9.15
CA SER A 288 -1.78 -7.93 7.81
C SER A 288 -3.27 -8.28 7.87
N LEU A 289 -3.66 -9.11 8.85
CA LEU A 289 -5.06 -9.46 9.07
C LEU A 289 -5.91 -8.24 9.44
N PHE A 290 -5.39 -7.38 10.32
CA PHE A 290 -6.07 -6.14 10.68
C PHE A 290 -6.37 -5.28 9.45
N ALA A 291 -5.37 -5.08 8.59
CA ALA A 291 -5.54 -4.32 7.35
C ALA A 291 -6.56 -4.99 6.40
N ALA A 292 -6.54 -6.32 6.29
CA ALA A 292 -7.49 -7.05 5.47
C ALA A 292 -8.95 -6.90 5.97
N VAL A 293 -9.18 -6.96 7.27
CA VAL A 293 -10.50 -6.79 7.89
C VAL A 293 -11.04 -5.38 7.67
N ILE A 294 -10.19 -4.37 7.82
CA ILE A 294 -10.54 -2.98 7.53
C ILE A 294 -10.89 -2.80 6.06
N VAL A 295 -10.05 -3.31 5.15
CA VAL A 295 -10.31 -3.20 3.71
C VAL A 295 -11.62 -3.89 3.36
N TYR A 296 -11.88 -5.06 3.93
CA TYR A 296 -13.14 -5.75 3.76
C TYR A 296 -14.32 -4.89 4.25
N GLY A 297 -14.25 -4.34 5.47
CA GLY A 297 -15.34 -3.52 6.00
C GLY A 297 -15.58 -2.23 5.19
N LEU A 298 -14.52 -1.57 4.72
CA LEU A 298 -14.63 -0.39 3.86
C LEU A 298 -15.20 -0.75 2.48
N ALA A 299 -14.75 -1.87 1.91
CA ALA A 299 -15.30 -2.39 0.66
C ALA A 299 -16.78 -2.75 0.82
N LEU A 300 -17.18 -3.35 1.94
CA LEU A 300 -18.57 -3.66 2.24
C LEU A 300 -19.43 -2.38 2.31
N LEU A 301 -18.95 -1.32 2.97
CA LEU A 301 -19.62 -0.02 2.99
C LEU A 301 -19.77 0.57 1.57
N LEU A 302 -18.72 0.55 0.77
CA LEU A 302 -18.75 1.07 -0.61
C LEU A 302 -19.68 0.25 -1.52
N VAL A 303 -19.60 -1.08 -1.47
CA VAL A 303 -20.47 -1.98 -2.25
C VAL A 303 -21.92 -1.73 -1.89
N ARG A 304 -22.24 -1.60 -0.59
CA ARG A 304 -23.59 -1.28 -0.15
C ARG A 304 -24.04 0.09 -0.68
N ALA A 305 -23.19 1.11 -0.59
CA ALA A 305 -23.48 2.46 -1.05
C ALA A 305 -23.87 2.51 -2.53
N ILE A 306 -23.05 1.87 -3.36
CA ILE A 306 -23.14 1.92 -4.81
C ILE A 306 -24.27 1.03 -5.33
N PHE A 307 -24.34 -0.23 -4.86
CA PHE A 307 -25.25 -1.22 -5.45
C PHE A 307 -26.61 -1.29 -4.77
N VAL A 308 -26.69 -1.09 -3.45
CA VAL A 308 -27.94 -1.24 -2.68
C VAL A 308 -28.66 0.10 -2.60
N THR A 309 -28.01 1.13 -2.06
CA THR A 309 -28.62 2.46 -1.88
C THR A 309 -28.51 3.37 -3.10
N ARG A 310 -27.78 2.94 -4.15
CA ARG A 310 -27.61 3.67 -5.42
C ARG A 310 -27.16 5.13 -5.22
N VAL A 311 -26.23 5.35 -4.30
CA VAL A 311 -25.63 6.66 -4.07
C VAL A 311 -24.83 7.07 -5.32
N ASP A 312 -24.93 8.34 -5.69
CA ASP A 312 -24.17 8.91 -6.80
C ASP A 312 -22.67 8.67 -6.61
N VAL A 313 -22.08 7.88 -7.51
CA VAL A 313 -20.67 7.47 -7.45
C VAL A 313 -19.75 8.70 -7.45
N THR A 314 -20.17 9.79 -8.09
CA THR A 314 -19.44 11.06 -8.17
C THR A 314 -19.18 11.69 -6.81
N GLN A 315 -20.04 11.45 -5.82
CA GLN A 315 -19.87 11.97 -4.46
C GLN A 315 -18.88 11.11 -3.65
N LEU A 316 -18.62 9.87 -4.05
CA LEU A 316 -17.78 8.92 -3.31
C LEU A 316 -16.31 8.94 -3.70
N GLY A 317 -15.95 9.63 -4.79
CA GLY A 317 -14.59 9.55 -5.34
C GLY A 317 -13.51 10.08 -4.40
N LEU A 318 -13.80 11.09 -3.56
CA LEU A 318 -12.87 11.51 -2.52
C LEU A 318 -12.63 10.41 -1.47
N ALA A 319 -13.66 9.68 -1.05
CA ALA A 319 -13.51 8.58 -0.10
C ALA A 319 -12.63 7.45 -0.67
N ILE A 320 -12.86 7.10 -1.94
CA ILE A 320 -12.02 6.15 -2.69
C ILE A 320 -10.57 6.67 -2.78
N GLY A 321 -10.38 7.97 -3.04
CA GLY A 321 -9.08 8.62 -3.07
C GLY A 321 -8.33 8.58 -1.73
N ILE A 322 -9.01 8.83 -0.60
CA ILE A 322 -8.44 8.71 0.75
C ILE A 322 -8.00 7.26 1.02
N CYS A 323 -8.81 6.27 0.65
CA CYS A 323 -8.44 4.86 0.75
C CYS A 323 -7.21 4.52 -0.09
N GLY A 324 -7.14 5.01 -1.33
CA GLY A 324 -5.98 4.82 -2.20
C GLY A 324 -4.72 5.48 -1.63
N TRP A 325 -4.85 6.70 -1.11
CA TRP A 325 -3.77 7.40 -0.43
C TRP A 325 -3.27 6.62 0.78
N LEU A 326 -4.16 6.15 1.66
CA LEU A 326 -3.78 5.35 2.83
C LEU A 326 -3.06 4.06 2.44
N ALA A 327 -3.53 3.36 1.40
CA ALA A 327 -2.89 2.15 0.88
C ALA A 327 -1.47 2.43 0.37
N THR A 328 -1.29 3.51 -0.40
CA THR A 328 0.06 3.91 -0.87
C THR A 328 0.96 4.40 0.26
N TRP A 329 0.41 5.09 1.27
CA TRP A 329 1.11 5.51 2.47
C TRP A 329 1.64 4.29 3.23
N LEU A 330 0.81 3.28 3.46
CA LEU A 330 1.20 2.03 4.10
C LEU A 330 2.31 1.31 3.31
N ALA A 331 2.19 1.25 1.98
CA ALA A 331 3.20 0.63 1.12
C ALA A 331 4.56 1.37 1.20
N GLN A 332 4.53 2.69 1.37
CA GLN A 332 5.72 3.52 1.44
C GLN A 332 6.43 3.45 2.80
N TYR A 333 5.72 3.30 3.91
CA TYR A 333 6.30 3.31 5.26
C TYR A 333 6.58 1.91 5.82
N ARG A 334 6.03 0.85 5.23
CA ARG A 334 6.29 -0.53 5.65
C ARG A 334 7.38 -1.13 4.76
N HIS A 335 8.41 -1.72 5.38
CA HIS A 335 9.52 -2.35 4.66
C HIS A 335 9.04 -3.41 3.64
N PRO A 336 9.74 -3.60 2.51
CA PRO A 336 9.33 -4.43 1.36
C PRO A 336 9.28 -5.95 1.64
N SER A 337 9.27 -6.39 2.89
CA SER A 337 9.37 -7.81 3.28
C SER A 337 8.08 -8.61 3.11
N PHE A 338 7.06 -8.08 2.42
CA PHE A 338 5.79 -8.75 2.18
C PHE A 338 5.50 -8.87 0.67
N PRO A 339 5.77 -10.02 0.04
CA PRO A 339 5.51 -10.25 -1.38
C PRO A 339 4.06 -10.66 -1.70
N LEU A 340 3.15 -10.76 -0.72
CA LEU A 340 1.83 -11.36 -0.94
C LEU A 340 0.76 -10.42 -1.51
N PHE A 341 0.87 -9.09 -1.34
CA PHE A 341 -0.14 -8.18 -1.87
C PHE A 341 0.47 -6.83 -2.30
N PRO A 342 0.31 -6.41 -3.57
CA PRO A 342 0.91 -5.19 -4.11
C PRO A 342 0.13 -3.95 -3.66
N TRP A 343 0.24 -3.59 -2.38
CA TRP A 343 -0.42 -2.41 -1.78
C TRP A 343 -0.16 -1.11 -2.54
N GLN A 344 1.03 -0.98 -3.14
CA GLN A 344 1.36 0.15 -3.98
C GLN A 344 0.47 0.21 -5.22
N THR A 345 0.31 -0.89 -5.93
CA THR A 345 -0.53 -0.97 -7.14
C THR A 345 -1.99 -0.77 -6.81
N LEU A 346 -2.50 -1.41 -5.76
CA LEU A 346 -3.89 -1.22 -5.32
C LEU A 346 -4.14 0.26 -4.97
N GLY A 347 -3.25 0.87 -4.19
CA GLY A 347 -3.38 2.27 -3.78
C GLY A 347 -3.33 3.23 -4.97
N SER A 348 -2.45 2.99 -5.95
CA SER A 348 -2.39 3.78 -7.18
C SER A 348 -3.65 3.63 -8.04
N ILE A 349 -4.19 2.42 -8.18
CA ILE A 349 -5.45 2.17 -8.89
C ILE A 349 -6.61 2.91 -8.21
N LEU A 350 -6.73 2.82 -6.88
CA LEU A 350 -7.78 3.52 -6.14
C LEU A 350 -7.66 5.04 -6.26
N LEU A 351 -6.45 5.59 -6.17
CA LEU A 351 -6.25 7.04 -6.36
C LEU A 351 -6.67 7.49 -7.76
N PHE A 352 -6.29 6.73 -8.79
CA PHE A 352 -6.69 7.01 -10.17
C PHE A 352 -8.20 6.91 -10.35
N LEU A 353 -8.84 5.89 -9.78
CA LEU A 353 -10.29 5.70 -9.84
C LEU A 353 -11.05 6.83 -9.13
N GLY A 354 -10.60 7.23 -7.94
CA GLY A 354 -11.20 8.34 -7.20
C GLY A 354 -11.10 9.67 -7.96
N TRP A 355 -9.99 9.89 -8.66
CA TRP A 355 -9.82 11.04 -9.56
C TRP A 355 -10.73 10.96 -10.79
N LEU A 356 -10.79 9.80 -11.47
CA LEU A 356 -11.58 9.60 -12.68
C LEU A 356 -13.07 9.88 -12.44
N ILE A 357 -13.56 9.46 -11.27
CA ILE A 357 -14.95 9.65 -10.86
C ILE A 357 -15.28 11.12 -10.57
N THR A 358 -14.31 11.90 -10.05
CA THR A 358 -14.55 13.26 -9.54
C THR A 358 -14.22 14.37 -10.52
N VAL A 359 -13.29 14.14 -11.45
CA VAL A 359 -12.76 15.18 -12.36
C VAL A 359 -13.83 15.91 -13.15
N VAL A 360 -14.91 15.22 -13.55
CA VAL A 360 -15.97 15.81 -14.36
C VAL A 360 -17.05 16.49 -13.51
N ASN A 361 -17.51 15.90 -12.41
CA ASN A 361 -18.71 16.40 -11.74
C ASN A 361 -18.44 17.17 -10.45
N GLN A 362 -17.29 16.94 -9.81
CA GLN A 362 -16.97 17.49 -8.49
C GLN A 362 -15.52 18.01 -8.47
N PRO A 363 -15.24 19.19 -9.05
CA PRO A 363 -13.87 19.70 -9.20
C PRO A 363 -13.16 19.88 -7.85
N GLY A 364 -13.89 20.28 -6.80
CA GLY A 364 -13.34 20.40 -5.45
C GLY A 364 -12.80 19.08 -4.90
N GLN A 365 -13.54 17.97 -5.09
CA GLN A 365 -13.07 16.64 -4.68
C GLN A 365 -11.85 16.21 -5.51
N ALA A 366 -11.86 16.47 -6.82
CA ALA A 366 -10.77 16.11 -7.72
C ALA A 366 -9.46 16.84 -7.36
N ILE A 367 -9.51 18.10 -6.91
CA ILE A 367 -8.34 18.84 -6.43
C ILE A 367 -7.74 18.15 -5.20
N VAL A 368 -8.56 17.75 -4.23
CA VAL A 368 -8.08 17.08 -3.00
C VAL A 368 -7.45 15.72 -3.33
N VAL A 369 -8.09 14.91 -4.19
CA VAL A 369 -7.53 13.63 -4.65
C VAL A 369 -6.21 13.82 -5.40
N SER A 370 -6.13 14.85 -6.26
CA SER A 370 -4.90 15.22 -6.96
C SER A 370 -3.80 15.64 -5.99
N GLY A 371 -4.14 16.36 -4.91
CA GLY A 371 -3.20 16.69 -3.84
C GLY A 371 -2.62 15.46 -3.14
N PHE A 372 -3.44 14.43 -2.87
CA PHE A 372 -2.95 13.16 -2.34
C PHE A 372 -2.02 12.44 -3.33
N ALA A 373 -2.34 12.48 -4.62
CA ALA A 373 -1.49 11.92 -5.68
C ALA A 373 -0.14 12.66 -5.78
N VAL A 374 -0.14 13.99 -5.70
CA VAL A 374 1.09 14.82 -5.66
C VAL A 374 1.94 14.47 -4.46
N TRP A 375 1.35 14.31 -3.28
CA TRP A 375 2.08 13.89 -2.08
C TRP A 375 2.71 12.51 -2.25
N TYR A 376 1.95 11.54 -2.78
CA TYR A 376 2.42 10.17 -3.02
C TYR A 376 3.60 10.14 -4.01
N LEU A 377 3.42 10.77 -5.18
CA LEU A 377 4.41 10.83 -6.25
C LEU A 377 5.62 11.65 -5.83
N GLY A 378 5.45 12.75 -5.08
CA GLY A 378 6.56 13.53 -4.55
C GLY A 378 7.46 12.72 -3.61
N ASN A 379 6.86 11.89 -2.74
CA ASN A 379 7.62 10.99 -1.87
C ASN A 379 8.28 9.82 -2.63
N ARG A 380 7.66 9.38 -3.74
CA ARG A 380 8.23 8.35 -4.62
C ARG A 380 9.40 8.94 -5.43
N LEU A 381 9.24 10.15 -5.95
CA LEU A 381 10.26 10.89 -6.70
C LEU A 381 11.51 11.14 -5.84
N LYS A 382 11.34 11.53 -4.57
CA LYS A 382 12.47 11.70 -3.64
C LYS A 382 13.24 10.41 -3.36
N ARG A 383 12.58 9.25 -3.42
CA ARG A 383 13.19 7.94 -3.10
C ARG A 383 13.80 7.24 -4.30
N TYR A 384 13.07 7.20 -5.41
CA TYR A 384 13.44 6.43 -6.60
C TYR A 384 13.94 7.31 -7.75
N THR A 385 13.76 8.63 -7.67
CA THR A 385 14.25 9.61 -8.67
C THR A 385 13.84 9.29 -10.11
N LEU A 386 12.60 8.80 -10.28
CA LEU A 386 12.07 8.38 -11.57
C LEU A 386 11.59 9.58 -12.40
N ALA A 387 12.03 9.68 -13.66
CA ALA A 387 11.60 10.74 -14.57
C ALA A 387 10.09 10.72 -14.86
N VAL A 388 9.49 9.51 -14.92
CA VAL A 388 8.05 9.34 -15.13
C VAL A 388 7.24 9.99 -14.02
N ASP A 389 7.68 9.88 -12.76
CA ASP A 389 6.97 10.50 -11.63
C ASP A 389 6.96 12.03 -11.75
N LEU A 390 8.03 12.64 -12.29
CA LEU A 390 8.09 14.09 -12.55
C LEU A 390 7.14 14.51 -13.68
N ALA A 391 7.03 13.72 -14.75
CA ALA A 391 6.09 13.98 -15.84
C ALA A 391 4.63 13.90 -15.35
N VAL A 392 4.32 12.90 -14.53
CA VAL A 392 2.97 12.72 -13.97
C VAL A 392 2.66 13.86 -13.00
N LEU A 393 3.61 14.27 -12.15
CA LEU A 393 3.44 15.44 -11.27
C LEU A 393 3.15 16.71 -12.07
N PHE A 394 3.91 16.97 -13.14
CA PHE A 394 3.66 18.11 -14.02
C PHE A 394 2.25 18.09 -14.63
N ALA A 395 1.80 16.93 -15.11
CA ALA A 395 0.46 16.79 -15.67
C ALA A 395 -0.63 17.03 -14.61
N ILE A 396 -0.47 16.50 -13.40
CA ILE A 396 -1.41 16.69 -12.29
C ILE A 396 -1.43 18.15 -11.84
N ASP A 397 -0.28 18.81 -11.72
CA ASP A 397 -0.21 20.21 -11.30
C ASP A 397 -0.89 21.14 -12.33
N LEU A 398 -0.68 20.89 -13.63
CA LEU A 398 -1.38 21.62 -14.69
C LEU A 398 -2.89 21.38 -14.64
N GLN A 399 -3.31 20.15 -14.36
CA GLN A 399 -4.72 19.82 -14.20
C GLN A 399 -5.34 20.50 -12.97
N ILE A 400 -4.62 20.62 -11.86
CA ILE A 400 -5.09 21.32 -10.66
C ILE A 400 -5.39 22.78 -10.97
N ILE A 401 -4.56 23.45 -11.80
CA ILE A 401 -4.81 24.83 -12.25
C ILE A 401 -6.14 24.90 -13.02
N TRP A 402 -6.36 23.97 -13.96
CA TRP A 402 -7.60 23.92 -14.73
C TRP A 402 -8.84 23.65 -13.86
N LEU A 403 -8.73 22.71 -12.91
CA LEU A 403 -9.80 22.41 -11.96
C LEU A 403 -10.10 23.59 -11.02
N THR A 404 -9.06 24.32 -10.62
CA THR A 404 -9.19 25.52 -9.79
C THR A 404 -9.90 26.62 -10.55
N TRP A 405 -9.57 26.84 -11.82
CA TRP A 405 -10.28 27.79 -12.68
C TRP A 405 -11.76 27.43 -12.79
N ARG A 406 -12.09 26.14 -12.93
CA ARG A 406 -13.47 25.66 -12.99
C ARG A 406 -14.27 25.88 -11.70
N LEU A 407 -13.60 25.96 -10.55
CA LEU A 407 -14.24 26.25 -9.26
C LEU A 407 -14.61 27.74 -9.12
N VAL A 408 -13.98 28.62 -9.90
CA VAL A 408 -14.29 30.06 -9.90
C VAL A 408 -15.69 30.29 -10.49
N PRO A 409 -16.56 31.09 -9.83
CA PRO A 409 -17.88 31.43 -10.35
C PRO A 409 -17.82 32.03 -11.77
N PHE A 410 -18.78 31.66 -12.63
CA PHE A 410 -18.83 32.10 -14.03
C PHE A 410 -18.77 33.63 -14.20
N ALA A 411 -19.49 34.39 -13.37
CA ALA A 411 -19.47 35.85 -13.40
C ALA A 411 -18.08 36.46 -13.13
N LEU A 412 -17.24 35.78 -12.34
CA LEU A 412 -15.85 36.21 -12.11
C LEU A 412 -14.95 35.80 -13.28
N GLN A 413 -15.18 34.62 -13.86
CA GLN A 413 -14.44 34.18 -15.04
C GLN A 413 -14.63 35.15 -16.20
N GLU A 414 -15.88 35.54 -16.51
CA GLU A 414 -16.17 36.51 -17.58
C GLU A 414 -15.50 37.86 -17.33
N LYS A 415 -15.56 38.37 -16.09
CA LYS A 415 -14.91 39.65 -15.74
C LYS A 415 -13.40 39.58 -15.93
N VAL A 416 -12.74 38.51 -15.47
CA VAL A 416 -11.29 38.35 -15.61
C VAL A 416 -10.88 38.22 -17.08
N ILE A 417 -11.63 37.44 -17.87
CA ILE A 417 -11.38 37.29 -19.31
C ILE A 417 -11.59 38.63 -20.02
N ALA A 418 -12.69 39.36 -19.74
CA ALA A 418 -12.97 40.65 -20.36
C ALA A 418 -11.90 41.70 -20.04
N ILE A 419 -11.42 41.76 -18.80
CA ILE A 419 -10.31 42.63 -18.41
C ILE A 419 -9.03 42.24 -19.17
N GLY A 420 -8.71 40.94 -19.24
CA GLY A 420 -7.53 40.43 -19.95
C GLY A 420 -7.56 40.75 -21.44
N VAL A 421 -8.69 40.51 -22.10
CA VAL A 421 -8.91 40.80 -23.52
C VAL A 421 -8.77 42.29 -23.80
N LYS A 422 -9.40 43.15 -23.00
CA LYS A 422 -9.34 44.61 -23.16
C LYS A 422 -7.93 45.17 -22.94
N LEU A 423 -7.18 44.62 -21.98
CA LEU A 423 -5.82 45.06 -21.69
C LEU A 423 -4.81 44.65 -22.77
N THR A 424 -5.07 43.52 -23.43
CA THR A 424 -4.13 42.91 -24.39
C THR A 424 -4.58 43.05 -25.85
N ASN A 425 -5.69 43.73 -26.12
CA ASN A 425 -6.31 43.83 -27.45
C ASN A 425 -6.47 42.46 -28.12
N ALA A 426 -6.90 41.45 -27.35
CA ALA A 426 -7.02 40.06 -27.80
C ALA A 426 -8.47 39.64 -28.10
N GLU A 427 -9.27 40.56 -28.63
CA GLU A 427 -10.72 40.38 -28.83
C GLU A 427 -11.05 39.22 -29.78
N ASN A 428 -10.23 39.05 -30.81
CA ASN A 428 -10.42 38.00 -31.81
C ASN A 428 -9.99 36.62 -31.31
N GLU A 429 -9.06 36.54 -30.35
CA GLU A 429 -8.42 35.27 -29.93
C GLU A 429 -8.19 35.22 -28.41
N PRO A 430 -9.26 35.10 -27.59
CA PRO A 430 -9.17 35.16 -26.13
C PRO A 430 -8.38 34.01 -25.51
N TRP A 431 -8.27 32.86 -26.18
CA TRP A 431 -7.48 31.72 -25.70
C TRP A 431 -5.97 32.01 -25.70
N ALA A 432 -5.48 32.99 -26.46
CA ALA A 432 -4.08 33.38 -26.47
C ALA A 432 -3.61 33.92 -25.09
N LEU A 433 -4.54 34.41 -24.26
CA LEU A 433 -4.30 34.82 -22.88
C LEU A 433 -3.69 33.70 -22.01
N LEU A 434 -3.90 32.43 -22.37
CA LEU A 434 -3.31 31.28 -21.68
C LEU A 434 -1.79 31.32 -21.66
N SER A 435 -1.15 31.90 -22.69
CA SER A 435 0.31 32.04 -22.76
C SER A 435 0.88 32.81 -21.57
N VAL A 436 0.16 33.84 -21.12
CA VAL A 436 0.53 34.67 -19.98
C VAL A 436 -0.03 34.09 -18.68
N ALA A 437 -1.28 33.60 -18.70
CA ALA A 437 -1.94 33.08 -17.50
C ALA A 437 -1.25 31.83 -16.92
N LEU A 438 -0.67 30.97 -17.77
CA LEU A 438 0.08 29.78 -17.34
C LEU A 438 1.58 30.05 -17.09
N PHE A 439 2.04 31.28 -17.32
CA PHE A 439 3.45 31.64 -17.11
C PHE A 439 3.92 31.48 -15.65
N PRO A 440 3.11 31.83 -14.61
CA PRO A 440 3.47 31.54 -13.22
C PRO A 440 3.74 30.05 -12.95
N PHE A 441 3.03 29.15 -13.62
CA PHE A 441 3.27 27.72 -13.53
C PHE A 441 4.61 27.31 -14.16
N LEU A 442 5.00 27.93 -15.28
CA LEU A 442 6.34 27.76 -15.86
C LEU A 442 7.43 28.19 -14.86
N ILE A 443 7.28 29.35 -14.22
CA ILE A 443 8.22 29.84 -13.19
C ILE A 443 8.33 28.83 -12.03
N PHE A 444 7.20 28.30 -11.57
CA PHE A 444 7.16 27.27 -10.54
C PHE A 444 7.94 26.01 -10.94
N MET A 445 7.74 25.52 -12.18
CA MET A 445 8.44 24.35 -12.70
C MET A 445 9.94 24.57 -12.89
N VAL A 446 10.35 25.77 -13.33
CA VAL A 446 11.77 26.19 -13.35
C VAL A 446 12.36 26.10 -11.94
N ALA A 447 11.68 26.64 -10.94
CA ALA A 447 12.16 26.66 -9.55
C ALA A 447 12.32 25.24 -8.98
N ILE A 448 11.36 24.34 -9.25
CA ILE A 448 11.47 22.92 -8.87
C ILE A 448 12.67 22.28 -9.56
N THR A 449 12.81 22.48 -10.87
CA THR A 449 13.89 21.87 -11.66
C THR A 449 15.26 22.34 -11.19
N GLU A 450 15.41 23.63 -10.86
CA GLU A 450 16.65 24.17 -10.32
C GLU A 450 16.94 23.61 -8.92
N LYS A 451 15.92 23.43 -8.08
CA LYS A 451 16.08 22.76 -6.78
C LYS A 451 16.55 21.31 -6.93
N ILE A 452 16.03 20.56 -7.90
CA ILE A 452 16.48 19.20 -8.22
C ILE A 452 17.92 19.20 -8.73
N ASN A 453 18.29 20.20 -9.53
CA ASN A 453 19.65 20.41 -10.03
C ASN A 453 20.65 20.64 -8.88
N TYR A 454 20.32 21.50 -7.91
CA TYR A 454 21.13 21.70 -6.71
C TYR A 454 21.25 20.45 -5.84
N ALA A 455 20.22 19.61 -5.81
CA ALA A 455 20.24 18.32 -5.11
C ALA A 455 21.06 17.23 -5.84
N ARG A 456 21.79 17.57 -6.92
CA ARG A 456 22.70 16.70 -7.71
C ARG A 456 22.02 15.55 -8.47
N TYR A 457 20.70 15.55 -8.65
CA TYR A 457 19.99 14.56 -9.47
C TYR A 457 20.02 14.93 -10.97
N ARG A 458 21.21 14.88 -11.59
CA ARG A 458 21.46 15.40 -12.95
C ARG A 458 20.50 14.89 -14.02
N LYS A 459 20.25 13.58 -14.08
CA LYS A 459 19.34 12.98 -15.09
C LYS A 459 17.90 13.49 -14.95
N LEU A 460 17.42 13.62 -13.71
CA LEU A 460 16.08 14.10 -13.42
C LEU A 460 15.95 15.60 -13.70
N ALA A 461 16.98 16.38 -13.36
CA ALA A 461 17.03 17.80 -13.67
C ALA A 461 17.04 18.06 -15.18
N GLN A 462 17.77 17.28 -15.98
CA GLN A 462 17.76 17.37 -17.44
C GLN A 462 16.37 17.10 -18.02
N TYR A 463 15.67 16.07 -17.51
CA TYR A 463 14.30 15.79 -17.93
C TYR A 463 13.32 16.91 -17.55
N GLY A 464 13.44 17.47 -16.34
CA GLY A 464 12.67 18.64 -15.91
C GLY A 464 12.95 19.89 -16.74
N GLN A 465 14.21 20.11 -17.15
CA GLN A 465 14.60 21.20 -18.05
C GLN A 465 13.95 21.03 -19.43
N LEU A 466 13.98 19.81 -19.99
CA LEU A 466 13.32 19.50 -21.25
C LEU A 466 11.82 19.78 -21.17
N LEU A 467 11.15 19.31 -20.12
CA LEU A 467 9.71 19.51 -19.92
C LEU A 467 9.35 21.00 -19.82
N THR A 468 10.14 21.77 -19.07
CA THR A 468 9.94 23.21 -18.89
C THR A 468 10.21 23.98 -20.18
N PHE A 469 11.23 23.57 -20.95
CA PHE A 469 11.54 24.15 -22.25
C PHE A 469 10.44 23.88 -23.28
N LEU A 470 9.96 22.64 -23.37
CA LEU A 470 8.84 22.27 -24.25
C LEU A 470 7.58 23.06 -23.90
N PHE A 471 7.26 23.18 -22.61
CA PHE A 471 6.11 23.95 -22.15
C PHE A 471 6.25 25.44 -22.45
N GLY A 472 7.42 26.04 -22.22
CA GLY A 472 7.69 27.44 -22.58
C GLY A 472 7.62 27.70 -24.09
N GLY A 473 8.12 26.77 -24.90
CA GLY A 473 7.97 26.81 -26.35
C GLY A 473 6.50 26.76 -26.78
N PHE A 474 5.70 25.90 -26.15
CA PHE A 474 4.26 25.82 -26.38
C PHE A 474 3.53 27.13 -26.02
N LEU A 475 3.82 27.73 -24.86
CA LEU A 475 3.25 29.05 -24.50
C LEU A 475 3.66 30.14 -25.48
N THR A 476 4.89 30.11 -25.98
CA THR A 476 5.39 31.07 -26.98
C THR A 476 4.70 30.90 -28.34
N ALA A 477 4.42 29.67 -28.76
CA ALA A 477 3.66 29.40 -29.98
C ALA A 477 2.23 29.95 -29.89
N ILE A 478 1.56 29.78 -28.75
CA ILE A 478 0.25 30.38 -28.47
C ILE A 478 0.33 31.91 -28.50
N ALA A 479 1.35 32.49 -27.87
CA ALA A 479 1.53 33.94 -27.79
C ALA A 479 1.81 34.58 -29.16
N ALA A 480 2.38 33.84 -30.12
CA ALA A 480 2.84 34.38 -31.40
C ALA A 480 1.74 35.03 -32.25
N ILE A 481 0.48 34.67 -32.02
CA ILE A 481 -0.70 35.12 -32.78
C ILE A 481 -1.06 36.57 -32.46
N ASN A 482 -0.87 37.00 -31.21
CA ASN A 482 -1.17 38.37 -30.80
C ASN A 482 0.14 39.15 -30.53
N PRO A 483 0.40 40.29 -31.19
CA PRO A 483 1.61 41.08 -30.99
C PRO A 483 1.88 41.49 -29.53
N THR A 484 0.83 41.81 -28.76
CA THR A 484 0.96 42.25 -27.36
C THR A 484 1.41 41.07 -26.49
N LEU A 485 0.70 39.94 -26.58
CA LEU A 485 0.96 38.74 -25.80
C LEU A 485 2.30 38.11 -26.17
N ARG A 486 2.68 38.13 -27.45
CA ARG A 486 4.01 37.71 -27.92
C ARG A 486 5.10 38.49 -27.19
N SER A 487 4.99 39.82 -27.17
CA SER A 487 6.00 40.67 -26.54
C SER A 487 6.09 40.45 -25.02
N LEU A 488 4.94 40.27 -24.36
CA LEU A 488 4.87 40.04 -22.92
C LEU A 488 5.43 38.67 -22.53
N ASN A 489 5.05 37.61 -23.25
CA ASN A 489 5.54 36.25 -23.02
C ASN A 489 7.06 36.13 -23.28
N LEU A 490 7.56 36.77 -24.35
CA LEU A 490 8.99 36.82 -24.63
C LEU A 490 9.76 37.58 -23.54
N LEU A 491 9.24 38.72 -23.09
CA LEU A 491 9.83 39.49 -21.98
C LEU A 491 9.92 38.64 -20.71
N PHE A 492 8.83 37.97 -20.30
CA PHE A 492 8.86 37.10 -19.14
C PHE A 492 9.83 35.92 -19.32
N SER A 493 9.90 35.34 -20.52
CA SER A 493 10.85 34.28 -20.85
C SER A 493 12.31 34.76 -20.74
N THR A 494 12.63 35.96 -21.24
CA THR A 494 13.96 36.58 -21.09
C THR A 494 14.31 36.77 -19.63
N LEU A 495 13.39 37.31 -18.82
CA LEU A 495 13.62 37.52 -17.37
C LEU A 495 13.91 36.21 -16.64
N VAL A 496 13.15 35.15 -16.94
CA VAL A 496 13.37 33.82 -16.35
C VAL A 496 14.73 33.26 -16.76
N LEU A 497 15.10 33.34 -18.04
CA LEU A 497 16.40 32.84 -18.52
C LEU A 497 17.59 33.62 -17.92
N VAL A 498 17.48 34.95 -17.83
CA VAL A 498 18.50 35.79 -17.18
C VAL A 498 18.65 35.39 -15.70
N ALA A 499 17.55 35.20 -14.99
CA ALA A 499 17.57 34.79 -13.59
C ALA A 499 18.23 33.42 -13.38
N ILE A 500 17.96 32.44 -14.27
CA ILE A 500 18.60 31.11 -14.20
C ILE A 500 20.09 31.21 -14.52
N THR A 501 20.46 31.95 -15.57
CA THR A 501 21.85 32.11 -16.02
C THR A 501 22.71 32.74 -14.92
N ASN A 502 22.19 33.78 -14.25
CA ASN A 502 22.88 34.45 -13.15
C ASN A 502 23.03 33.58 -11.89
N ARG A 503 22.10 32.64 -11.64
CA ARG A 503 22.14 31.77 -10.46
C ARG A 503 23.10 30.58 -10.61
N ARG A 504 23.50 30.24 -11.84
CA ARG A 504 24.39 29.10 -12.12
C ARG A 504 25.83 29.58 -12.20
N SER A 505 26.68 29.14 -11.26
CA SER A 505 28.11 29.47 -11.25
C SER A 505 28.86 29.04 -12.52
N PHE A 506 28.37 27.99 -13.19
CA PHE A 506 28.85 27.55 -14.50
C PHE A 506 27.65 27.37 -15.43
N ALA A 507 27.19 28.47 -16.01
CA ALA A 507 26.15 28.42 -17.04
C ALA A 507 26.70 27.70 -18.29
N SER A 508 25.93 26.74 -18.81
CA SER A 508 26.28 26.07 -20.06
C SER A 508 26.20 27.06 -21.21
N ILE A 509 27.20 27.06 -22.10
CA ILE A 509 27.24 27.84 -23.35
C ILE A 509 25.89 27.92 -24.10
N PRO A 510 25.13 26.81 -24.33
CA PRO A 510 23.84 26.90 -25.01
C PRO A 510 22.79 27.74 -24.27
N LEU A 511 22.82 27.79 -22.94
CA LEU A 511 21.88 28.60 -22.14
C LEU A 511 22.16 30.10 -22.29
N ILE A 512 23.44 30.47 -22.39
CA ILE A 512 23.87 31.86 -22.60
C ILE A 512 23.40 32.32 -23.98
N TYR A 513 23.67 31.55 -25.04
CA TYR A 513 23.18 31.87 -26.39
C TYR A 513 21.66 31.94 -26.46
N LEU A 514 20.96 30.99 -25.84
CA LEU A 514 19.50 31.02 -25.78
C LEU A 514 18.98 32.30 -25.10
N THR A 515 19.61 32.74 -24.02
CA THR A 515 19.25 33.98 -23.32
C THR A 515 19.42 35.20 -24.21
N HIS A 516 20.53 35.28 -24.96
CA HIS A 516 20.75 36.37 -25.92
C HIS A 516 19.76 36.35 -27.09
N ILE A 517 19.51 35.17 -27.67
CA ILE A 517 18.56 35.02 -28.79
C ILE A 517 17.15 35.44 -28.37
N ILE A 518 16.67 34.94 -27.22
CA ILE A 518 15.34 35.30 -26.71
C ILE A 518 15.32 36.79 -26.33
N GLY A 519 16.39 37.34 -25.76
CA GLY A 519 16.50 38.78 -25.49
C GLY A 519 16.40 39.65 -26.75
N LEU A 520 17.08 39.25 -27.84
CA LEU A 520 16.98 39.94 -29.14
C LEU A 520 15.56 39.84 -29.71
N LEU A 521 14.94 38.65 -29.65
CA LEU A 521 13.56 38.43 -30.08
C LEU A 521 12.57 39.29 -29.27
N THR A 522 12.79 39.45 -27.97
CA THR A 522 11.99 40.33 -27.12
C THR A 522 12.08 41.78 -27.60
N LEU A 523 13.29 42.30 -27.86
CA LEU A 523 13.48 43.66 -28.37
C LEU A 523 12.83 43.86 -29.75
N CYS A 524 13.03 42.93 -30.67
CA CYS A 524 12.38 43.00 -31.99
C CYS A 524 10.85 42.94 -31.85
N SER A 525 10.31 42.10 -30.96
CA SER A 525 8.87 41.99 -30.76
C SER A 525 8.26 43.21 -30.08
N THR A 526 8.97 43.87 -29.15
CA THR A 526 8.49 45.10 -28.51
C THR A 526 8.53 46.28 -29.47
N ILE A 527 9.56 46.40 -30.31
CA ILE A 527 9.61 47.41 -31.39
C ILE A 527 8.46 47.21 -32.37
N ASN A 528 8.23 45.97 -32.82
CA ASN A 528 7.13 45.66 -33.73
C ASN A 528 5.76 45.99 -33.10
N TRP A 529 5.58 45.69 -31.81
CA TRP A 529 4.36 46.04 -31.10
C TRP A 529 4.15 47.56 -30.98
N LEU A 530 5.21 48.33 -30.69
CA LEU A 530 5.16 49.80 -30.64
C LEU A 530 4.78 50.40 -32.00
N LEU A 531 5.37 49.90 -33.08
CA LEU A 531 5.08 50.33 -34.46
C LEU A 531 3.66 49.97 -34.91
N TYR A 532 3.10 48.86 -34.42
CA TYR A 532 1.71 48.47 -34.72
C TYR A 532 0.68 49.35 -33.98
N LYS A 533 1.09 50.01 -32.88
CA LYS A 533 0.22 50.86 -32.05
C LYS A 533 0.27 52.34 -32.46
N SER A 534 1.38 52.79 -33.08
CA SER A 534 1.51 54.11 -33.70
C SER A 534 0.81 54.15 -35.06
#